data_AF-A0A940KG22-F1
#
_entry.id   AF-A0A940KG22-F1
#
_cell.length_a   1.000
_cell.length_b   1.000
_cell.length_c   1.000
_cell.angle_alpha   90.00
_cell.angle_beta   90.00
_cell.angle_gamma   90.00
#
_symmetry.space_group_name_H-M   'P 1'
#
loop_
_entity.id
_entity.type
_entity.pdbx_description
1 polymer ?
#
loop_
_entity_poly.entity_id
_entity_poly.type
_entity_poly.pdbx_seq_one_letter_code
_entity_poly.pdbx_strand_id
1 'polypeptide(L)'
;MHRLLLLFGWCLLLQSSLFAQSNYWQQEVHYTIDVNLNDKDHTLDGMLKLQYINHSPDTLHFIWFHIWPNAYKNDRTAFSDQLLENGRKDFYFSDKEQRGYIN
;
A
#
# COMPACT_ATOMS: atom_id res chain seq x y z
N MET A 1 58.47 -11.04 11.85
CA MET A 1 58.06 -11.37 10.47
C MET A 1 57.03 -12.50 10.44
N HIS A 2 57.25 -13.67 11.06
CA HIS A 2 56.29 -14.79 11.01
C HIS A 2 55.00 -14.62 11.83
N ARG A 3 55.04 -13.90 12.96
CA ARG A 3 53.84 -13.60 13.78
C ARG A 3 52.83 -12.68 13.07
N LEU A 4 53.30 -11.83 12.15
CA LEU A 4 52.45 -10.92 11.37
C LEU A 4 51.73 -11.63 10.22
N LEU A 5 52.38 -12.65 9.63
CA LEU A 5 51.82 -13.51 8.58
C LEU A 5 50.71 -14.43 9.11
N LEU A 6 50.85 -14.93 10.34
CA LEU A 6 49.81 -15.74 11.00
C LEU A 6 48.54 -14.94 11.32
N LEU A 7 48.69 -13.67 11.73
CA LEU A 7 47.56 -12.75 11.94
C LEU A 7 46.85 -12.38 10.62
N PHE A 8 47.59 -12.25 9.53
CA PHE A 8 47.03 -11.97 8.20
C PHE A 8 46.25 -13.17 7.64
N GLY A 9 46.75 -14.39 7.86
CA GLY A 9 46.05 -15.64 7.50
C GLY A 9 44.77 -15.86 8.31
N TRP A 10 44.75 -15.48 9.59
CA TRP A 10 43.56 -15.56 10.44
C TRP A 10 42.47 -14.56 10.02
N CYS A 11 42.86 -13.39 9.51
CA CYS A 11 41.93 -12.38 9.00
C CYS A 11 41.25 -12.80 7.68
N LEU A 12 41.97 -13.53 6.81
CA LEU A 12 41.43 -14.09 5.56
C LEU A 12 40.43 -15.23 5.78
N LEU A 13 40.55 -15.99 6.88
CA LEU A 13 39.60 -17.05 7.25
C LEU A 13 38.29 -16.53 7.85
N LEU A 14 38.20 -15.23 8.19
CA LEU A 14 37.00 -14.59 8.73
C LEU A 14 36.07 -13.99 7.65
N GLN A 15 36.43 -14.08 6.36
CA GLN A 15 35.68 -13.41 5.28
C GLN A 15 34.52 -14.24 4.70
N SER A 16 34.38 -15.51 5.07
CA SER A 16 33.42 -16.41 4.44
C SER A 16 32.20 -16.66 5.31
N SER A 17 31.33 -15.65 5.53
CA SER A 17 29.90 -15.81 5.94
C SER A 17 29.19 -14.46 6.15
N LEU A 18 29.15 -13.57 5.16
CA LEU A 18 28.30 -12.38 5.23
C LEU A 18 27.34 -12.30 4.02
N PHE A 19 26.51 -13.33 3.84
CA PHE A 19 25.30 -13.20 3.01
C PHE A 19 24.19 -12.61 3.89
N ALA A 20 24.27 -11.32 4.17
CA ALA A 20 23.24 -10.60 4.93
C ALA A 20 22.03 -10.18 4.08
N GLN A 21 22.08 -10.39 2.76
CA GLN A 21 20.97 -10.07 1.86
C GLN A 21 20.10 -11.29 1.61
N SER A 22 18.84 -11.20 2.03
CA SER A 22 17.78 -12.10 1.57
C SER A 22 17.58 -11.95 0.06
N ASN A 23 17.19 -13.04 -0.61
CA ASN A 23 16.81 -12.98 -2.02
C ASN A 23 15.64 -11.99 -2.18
N TYR A 24 15.76 -11.10 -3.16
CA TYR A 24 14.69 -10.16 -3.49
C TYR A 24 13.43 -10.91 -3.92
N TRP A 25 12.28 -10.49 -3.40
CA TRP A 25 10.96 -10.98 -3.81
C TRP A 25 10.03 -9.78 -4.07
N GLN A 26 9.06 -9.96 -4.96
CA GLN A 26 8.05 -8.96 -5.32
C GLN A 26 6.68 -9.62 -5.35
N GLN A 27 5.65 -8.94 -4.85
CA GLN A 27 4.29 -9.46 -4.87
C GLN A 27 3.68 -9.34 -6.26
N GLU A 28 2.83 -10.30 -6.60
CA GLU A 28 2.09 -10.32 -7.85
C GLU A 28 0.59 -10.27 -7.56
N VAL A 29 -0.12 -9.39 -8.28
CA VAL A 29 -1.55 -9.19 -8.08
C VAL A 29 -2.23 -9.05 -9.43
N HIS A 30 -3.24 -9.88 -9.66
CA HIS A 30 -4.11 -9.80 -10.84
C HIS A 30 -5.47 -9.27 -10.42
N TYR A 31 -5.98 -8.33 -11.20
CA TYR A 31 -7.28 -7.71 -10.98
C TYR A 31 -8.18 -7.97 -12.17
N THR A 32 -9.42 -8.35 -11.88
CA THR A 32 -10.53 -8.26 -12.83
C THR A 32 -11.57 -7.36 -12.20
N ILE A 33 -11.88 -6.25 -12.88
CA ILE A 33 -12.81 -5.25 -12.38
C ILE A 33 -13.90 -5.08 -13.44
N ASP A 34 -15.11 -5.48 -13.08
CA ASP A 34 -16.31 -5.32 -13.90
C ASP A 34 -17.10 -4.16 -13.32
N VAL A 35 -17.35 -3.12 -14.11
CA VAL A 35 -18.03 -1.90 -13.65
C VAL A 35 -19.13 -1.52 -14.63
N ASN A 36 -20.30 -1.18 -14.10
CA ASN A 36 -21.41 -0.61 -14.83
C ASN A 36 -21.70 0.81 -14.35
N LEU A 37 -21.90 1.73 -15.30
CA LEU A 37 -22.33 3.10 -15.01
C LEU A 37 -23.85 3.17 -15.00
N ASN A 38 -24.41 3.74 -13.94
CA ASN A 38 -25.78 4.20 -13.89
C ASN A 38 -25.79 5.73 -13.94
N ASP A 39 -26.08 6.26 -15.12
CA ASP A 39 -26.07 7.70 -15.41
C ASP A 39 -27.27 8.44 -14.81
N LYS A 40 -28.37 7.74 -14.52
CA LYS A 40 -29.55 8.35 -13.88
C LYS A 40 -29.33 8.57 -12.39
N ASP A 41 -28.75 7.59 -11.73
CA ASP A 41 -28.50 7.64 -10.28
C ASP A 41 -27.12 8.21 -9.93
N HIS A 42 -26.30 8.52 -10.94
CA HIS A 42 -24.90 8.96 -10.82
C HIS A 42 -24.05 7.99 -9.97
N THR A 43 -24.23 6.68 -10.17
CA THR A 43 -23.50 5.62 -9.44
C THR A 43 -22.71 4.72 -10.37
N LEU A 44 -21.70 4.05 -9.80
CA LEU A 44 -20.99 2.94 -10.41
C LEU A 44 -21.27 1.68 -9.61
N ASP A 45 -21.76 0.64 -10.27
CA ASP A 45 -21.90 -0.70 -9.69
C ASP A 45 -20.72 -1.54 -10.16
N GLY A 46 -19.90 -2.01 -9.22
CA GLY A 46 -18.64 -2.68 -9.53
C GLY A 46 -18.47 -4.00 -8.79
N MET A 47 -17.85 -4.96 -9.47
CA MET A 47 -17.31 -6.18 -8.87
C MET A 47 -15.80 -6.22 -9.09
N LEU A 48 -15.05 -6.49 -8.03
CA LEU A 48 -13.60 -6.68 -8.10
C LEU A 48 -13.26 -8.11 -7.68
N LYS A 49 -12.60 -8.83 -8.58
CA LYS A 49 -11.92 -10.11 -8.29
C LYS A 49 -10.42 -9.87 -8.25
N LEU A 50 -9.78 -10.34 -7.18
CA LEU A 50 -8.34 -10.18 -6.95
C LEU A 50 -7.71 -11.54 -6.73
N GLN A 51 -6.63 -11.81 -7.46
CA GLN A 51 -5.74 -12.94 -7.19
C GLN A 51 -4.40 -12.38 -6.71
N TYR A 52 -4.08 -12.64 -5.44
CA TYR A 52 -2.83 -12.24 -4.81
C TYR A 52 -1.90 -13.45 -4.74
N ILE A 53 -0.65 -13.29 -5.18
CA ILE A 53 0.37 -14.33 -5.08
C ILE A 53 1.45 -13.83 -4.11
N ASN A 54 1.53 -14.48 -2.95
CA ASN A 54 2.55 -14.17 -1.95
C ASN A 54 3.89 -14.79 -2.32
N HIS A 55 4.83 -13.99 -2.80
CA HIS A 55 6.20 -14.43 -3.07
C HIS A 55 7.15 -14.23 -1.88
N SER A 56 6.67 -13.64 -0.78
CA SER A 56 7.47 -13.48 0.44
C SER A 56 7.81 -14.85 1.03
N PRO A 57 9.02 -15.02 1.61
CA PRO A 57 9.33 -16.18 2.45
C PRO A 57 8.49 -16.21 3.74
N ASP A 58 7.86 -15.09 4.11
CA ASP A 58 7.07 -14.96 5.32
C ASP A 58 5.58 -15.27 5.08
N THR A 59 4.92 -15.73 6.14
CA THR A 59 3.47 -15.98 6.10
C THR A 59 2.70 -14.67 6.13
N LEU A 60 1.84 -14.46 5.12
CA LEU A 60 0.96 -13.30 5.04
C LEU A 60 -0.33 -13.57 5.83
N HIS A 61 -0.53 -12.84 6.92
CA HIS A 61 -1.72 -12.99 7.78
C HIS A 61 -2.87 -12.05 7.39
N PHE A 62 -2.56 -10.88 6.84
CA PHE A 62 -3.54 -9.85 6.51
C PHE A 62 -3.18 -9.15 5.21
N ILE A 63 -4.21 -8.77 4.44
CA ILE A 63 -4.09 -7.85 3.32
C ILE A 63 -4.96 -6.64 3.63
N TRP A 64 -4.35 -5.46 3.68
CA TRP A 64 -5.04 -4.20 3.90
C TRP A 64 -5.34 -3.53 2.58
N PHE A 65 -6.54 -2.99 2.43
CA PHE A 65 -6.96 -2.23 1.26
C PHE A 65 -7.31 -0.81 1.65
N HIS A 66 -6.93 0.14 0.80
CA HIS A 66 -7.38 1.51 0.92
C HIS A 66 -8.73 1.69 0.23
N ILE A 67 -9.70 2.24 0.96
CA ILE A 67 -10.99 2.67 0.41
C ILE A 67 -11.04 4.19 0.47
N TRP A 68 -10.14 4.83 -0.28
CA TRP A 68 -9.99 6.29 -0.30
C TRP A 68 -11.28 7.05 -0.60
N PRO A 69 -12.17 6.59 -1.50
CA PRO A 69 -13.41 7.31 -1.76
C PRO A 69 -14.25 7.57 -0.51
N ASN A 70 -14.15 6.74 0.54
CA ASN A 70 -14.91 6.94 1.77
C ASN A 70 -14.47 8.16 2.58
N ALA A 71 -13.28 8.71 2.29
CA ALA A 71 -12.86 10.00 2.82
C ALA A 71 -13.75 11.15 2.31
N TYR A 72 -14.41 10.99 1.16
CA TYR A 72 -15.31 12.00 0.58
C TYR A 72 -16.77 11.81 0.99
N LYS A 73 -17.08 10.82 1.85
CA LYS A 73 -18.46 10.45 2.21
C LYS A 73 -19.26 11.60 2.81
N ASN A 74 -18.62 12.40 3.67
CA ASN A 74 -19.23 13.55 4.32
C ASN A 74 -18.16 14.50 4.87
N ASP A 75 -18.61 15.57 5.51
CA ASP A 75 -17.84 16.64 6.11
C ASP A 75 -17.25 16.30 7.50
N ARG A 76 -17.41 15.05 7.96
CA ARG A 76 -16.93 14.54 9.27
C ARG A 76 -15.85 13.47 9.11
N THR A 77 -15.10 13.53 8.02
CA THR A 77 -13.97 12.64 7.75
C THR A 77 -12.67 13.35 8.07
N ALA A 78 -11.62 12.59 8.37
CA ALA A 78 -10.28 13.15 8.57
C ALA A 78 -9.79 14.00 7.38
N PHE A 79 -10.24 13.67 6.16
CA PHE A 79 -9.97 14.47 4.96
C PHE A 79 -10.65 15.85 5.03
N SER A 80 -11.92 15.92 5.44
CA SER A 80 -12.63 17.18 5.64
C SER A 80 -11.93 18.03 6.70
N ASP A 81 -11.57 17.43 7.83
CA ASP A 81 -10.90 18.11 8.94
C ASP A 81 -9.55 18.69 8.48
N GLN A 82 -8.74 17.89 7.78
CA GLN A 82 -7.45 18.33 7.24
C GLN A 82 -7.60 19.48 6.23
N LEU A 83 -8.62 19.46 5.37
CA LEU A 83 -8.87 20.57 4.45
C LEU A 83 -9.22 21.85 5.20
N LEU A 84 -10.07 21.76 6.22
CA LEU A 84 -10.42 22.90 7.07
C LEU A 84 -9.20 23.49 7.78
N GLU A 85 -8.34 22.63 8.34
CA GLU A 85 -7.06 23.04 8.96
C GLU A 85 -6.15 23.77 7.97
N ASN A 86 -6.14 23.32 6.71
CA ASN A 86 -5.42 23.96 5.62
C ASN A 86 -6.13 25.21 5.05
N GLY A 87 -7.23 25.66 5.65
CA GLY A 87 -8.01 26.81 5.20
C GLY A 87 -8.87 26.56 3.96
N ARG A 88 -8.98 25.31 3.52
CA ARG A 88 -9.75 24.87 2.35
C ARG A 88 -11.16 24.44 2.79
N LYS A 89 -12.16 25.26 2.47
CA LYS A 89 -13.56 25.04 2.89
C LYS A 89 -14.47 24.54 1.77
N ASP A 90 -13.94 24.40 0.56
CA ASP A 90 -14.67 23.99 -0.64
C ASP A 90 -15.36 22.64 -0.46
N PHE A 91 -14.66 21.65 0.10
CA PHE A 91 -15.24 20.34 0.37
C PHE A 91 -16.28 20.39 1.52
N TYR A 92 -15.99 21.13 2.59
CA TYR A 92 -16.89 21.22 3.75
C TYR A 92 -18.28 21.77 3.35
N PHE A 93 -18.30 22.79 2.51
CA PHE A 93 -19.52 23.41 2.00
C PHE A 93 -20.04 22.79 0.69
N SER A 94 -19.45 21.70 0.20
CA SER A 94 -19.92 21.02 -1.01
C SER A 94 -21.30 20.41 -0.80
N ASP A 95 -22.10 20.41 -1.87
CA ASP A 95 -23.38 19.74 -1.91
C ASP A 95 -23.20 18.21 -1.85
N LYS A 96 -24.22 17.48 -1.41
CA LYS A 96 -24.13 16.01 -1.25
C LYS A 96 -23.88 15.30 -2.57
N GLU A 97 -24.42 15.85 -3.65
CA GLU A 97 -24.34 15.34 -5.02
C GLU A 97 -22.91 15.48 -5.59
N GLN A 98 -22.08 16.33 -5.00
CA GLN A 98 -20.67 16.51 -5.36
C GLN A 98 -19.73 15.59 -4.55
N ARG A 99 -20.28 14.85 -3.59
CA ARG A 99 -19.56 13.90 -2.72
C ARG A 99 -19.67 12.49 -3.29
N GLY A 100 -18.91 11.57 -2.72
CA GLY A 100 -18.92 10.17 -3.15
C GLY A 100 -18.37 9.25 -2.07
N TYR A 101 -18.75 7.98 -2.14
CA TYR A 101 -18.22 6.93 -1.28
C TYR A 101 -18.51 5.55 -1.89
N ILE A 102 -17.81 4.53 -1.41
CA ILE A 102 -18.08 3.12 -1.69
C ILE A 102 -18.87 2.57 -0.50
N ASN A 103 -20.02 1.94 -0.79
CA ASN A 103 -20.89 1.31 0.21
C ASN A 103 -20.26 0.05 0.82
#